data_AF-A0A959PQX6-F1
#
_entry.id   AF-A0A959PQX6-F1
#
_cell.length_a   1.000
_cell.length_b   1.000
_cell.length_c   1.000
_cell.angle_alpha   90.00
_cell.angle_beta   90.00
_cell.angle_gamma   90.00
#
_symmetry.space_group_name_H-M   'P 1'
#
loop_
_entity.id
_entity.type
_entity.pdbx_description
1 polymer ?
#
loop_
_entity_poly.entity_id
_entity_poly.type
_entity_poly.pdbx_seq_one_letter_code
_entity_poly.pdbx_strand_id
1 'polypeptide(L)'
;NKNIFKYDFNLSPQSVLPLQDTEDHSMMLSNDEYLKYFQQEQNQLVYRVQTGVFNDFDSAQVMVKKLNGIFLEPVVVVNEFRDNKPVFKVRIGQFSSYDEAESLRIILKDQYQMNGIVQ
;
A
#
# COMPACT_ATOMS: atom_id res chain seq x y z
N ASN A 1 -40.48 20.17 26.17
CA ASN A 1 -39.53 20.51 25.09
C ASN A 1 -38.48 21.50 25.55
N LYS A 2 -37.32 21.00 26.02
CA LYS A 2 -36.01 21.65 25.88
C LYS A 2 -34.92 20.64 26.25
N ASN A 3 -34.34 19.98 25.25
CA ASN A 3 -33.10 19.22 25.42
C ASN A 3 -31.94 20.22 25.35
N ILE A 4 -31.09 20.26 26.37
CA ILE A 4 -29.86 21.05 26.38
C ILE A 4 -28.73 20.03 26.52
N PHE A 5 -27.96 19.86 25.43
CA PHE A 5 -26.74 19.06 25.41
C PHE A 5 -25.63 19.84 26.11
N LYS A 6 -25.06 19.26 27.18
CA LYS A 6 -23.81 19.74 27.78
C LYS A 6 -22.64 18.96 27.20
N TYR A 7 -21.67 19.69 26.68
CA TYR A 7 -20.37 19.17 26.28
C TYR A 7 -19.50 19.02 27.53
N ASP A 8 -19.08 17.80 27.86
CA ASP A 8 -18.06 17.58 28.89
C ASP A 8 -16.68 17.53 28.25
N PHE A 9 -15.80 18.35 28.83
CA PHE A 9 -14.43 18.65 28.41
C PHE A 9 -13.47 17.50 28.75
N ASN A 10 -12.43 17.34 27.93
CA ASN A 10 -11.30 16.42 28.15
C ASN A 10 -10.64 16.66 29.53
N LEU A 11 -10.66 15.64 30.38
CA LEU A 11 -9.87 15.59 31.60
C LEU A 11 -8.81 14.49 31.45
N SER A 12 -7.58 14.90 31.13
CA SER A 12 -6.38 14.07 31.22
C SER A 12 -6.16 13.66 32.68
N PRO A 13 -5.86 12.39 33.00
CA PRO A 13 -5.68 11.98 34.38
C PRO A 13 -4.26 12.33 34.85
N GLN A 14 -4.15 13.32 35.75
CA GLN A 14 -3.02 13.44 36.66
C GLN A 14 -3.38 12.76 37.98
N SER A 15 -2.66 11.70 38.35
CA SER A 15 -2.54 11.27 39.74
C SER A 15 -1.26 10.45 39.93
N VAL A 16 -0.44 10.90 40.88
CA VAL A 16 0.89 10.41 41.22
C VAL A 16 0.85 9.40 42.39
N LEU A 17 1.52 8.26 42.20
CA LEU A 17 2.22 7.34 43.15
C LEU A 17 1.37 6.37 44.02
N PRO A 18 1.86 5.15 44.42
CA PRO A 18 3.27 4.73 44.54
C PRO A 18 3.66 3.38 43.87
N LEU A 19 4.98 3.13 43.82
CA LEU A 19 5.69 1.97 43.30
C LEU A 19 5.13 0.61 43.79
N GLN A 20 4.70 -0.23 42.85
CA GLN A 20 4.62 -1.67 43.02
C GLN A 20 5.29 -2.31 41.80
N ASP A 21 6.38 -3.05 42.06
CA ASP A 21 7.14 -3.82 41.09
C ASP A 21 6.21 -4.82 40.37
N THR A 22 5.61 -4.39 39.28
CA THR A 22 5.22 -5.31 38.21
C THR A 22 6.31 -5.17 37.16
N GLU A 23 7.16 -6.18 37.07
CA GLU A 23 8.16 -6.31 36.02
C GLU A 23 7.46 -6.19 34.66
N ASP A 24 7.51 -4.99 34.08
CA ASP A 24 7.12 -4.72 32.69
C ASP A 24 8.15 -5.42 31.79
N HIS A 25 7.99 -6.72 31.58
CA HIS A 25 8.66 -7.51 30.54
C HIS A 25 8.21 -7.10 29.12
N SER A 26 7.74 -5.87 28.93
CA SER A 26 7.14 -5.42 27.68
C SER A 26 7.93 -4.31 26.98
N MET A 27 9.04 -3.82 27.54
CA MET A 27 9.87 -2.76 26.91
C MET A 27 11.39 -2.96 27.04
N MET A 28 11.88 -4.20 26.99
CA MET A 28 13.33 -4.45 26.83
C MET A 28 13.59 -5.34 25.62
N LEU A 29 13.14 -4.91 24.44
CA LEU A 29 13.83 -5.33 23.23
C LEU A 29 15.18 -4.62 23.24
N SER A 30 16.26 -5.39 23.18
CA SER A 30 17.61 -4.83 23.05
C SER A 30 17.66 -3.95 21.79
N ASN A 31 18.51 -2.92 21.77
CA ASN A 31 18.73 -2.11 20.55
C ASN A 31 19.02 -3.00 19.33
N ASP A 32 19.69 -4.14 19.53
CA ASP A 32 19.99 -5.12 18.51
C ASP A 32 18.74 -5.82 17.94
N GLU A 33 17.72 -6.10 18.77
CA GLU A 33 16.43 -6.64 18.31
C GLU A 33 15.61 -5.60 17.56
N TYR A 34 15.60 -4.34 18.03
CA TYR A 34 14.96 -3.23 17.31
C TYR A 34 15.58 -3.04 15.91
N LEU A 35 16.91 -3.10 15.83
CA LEU A 35 17.63 -3.04 14.56
C LEU A 35 17.31 -4.22 13.65
N LYS A 36 17.16 -5.44 14.17
CA LYS A 36 16.76 -6.61 13.35
C LYS A 36 15.38 -6.42 12.70
N TYR A 37 14.40 -5.89 13.42
CA TYR A 37 13.08 -5.62 12.86
C TYR A 37 13.07 -4.50 11.82
N PHE A 38 13.91 -3.47 12.00
CA PHE A 38 14.04 -2.37 11.03
C PHE A 38 14.95 -2.70 9.83
N GLN A 39 15.92 -3.59 10.00
CA GLN A 39 16.88 -3.99 8.96
C GLN A 39 16.45 -5.21 8.15
N GLN A 40 15.44 -5.96 8.61
CA GLN A 40 14.71 -6.86 7.73
C GLN A 40 13.86 -6.01 6.77
N GLU A 41 14.52 -5.41 5.78
CA GLU A 41 13.86 -5.02 4.55
C GLU A 41 13.09 -6.24 4.07
N GLN A 42 11.76 -6.18 4.17
CA GLN A 42 10.89 -7.15 3.54
C GLN A 42 10.97 -6.92 2.03
N ASN A 43 12.11 -7.28 1.43
CA ASN A 43 12.30 -7.49 -0.01
C ASN A 43 11.54 -8.75 -0.42
N GLN A 44 10.26 -8.87 -0.04
CA GLN A 44 9.38 -9.79 -0.72
C GLN A 44 9.23 -9.25 -2.13
N LEU A 45 9.80 -9.99 -3.09
CA LEU A 45 9.59 -9.75 -4.51
C LEU A 45 8.09 -9.85 -4.77
N VAL A 46 7.47 -8.70 -5.00
CA VAL A 46 6.05 -8.60 -5.34
C VAL A 46 5.92 -8.50 -6.84
N TYR A 47 5.23 -9.46 -7.45
CA TYR A 47 4.91 -9.43 -8.87
C TYR A 47 3.71 -8.53 -9.12
N ARG A 48 3.77 -7.75 -10.21
CA ARG A 48 2.68 -6.88 -10.66
C ARG A 48 2.54 -6.95 -12.17
N VAL A 49 1.32 -6.73 -12.68
CA VAL A 49 1.09 -6.69 -14.13
C VAL A 49 1.10 -5.25 -14.61
N GLN A 50 2.09 -4.88 -15.42
CA GLN A 50 2.13 -3.57 -16.10
C GLN A 50 1.16 -3.59 -17.28
N THR A 51 0.13 -2.74 -17.25
CA THR A 51 -0.92 -2.68 -18.27
C THR A 51 -0.73 -1.57 -19.28
N GLY A 52 0.14 -0.60 -19.00
CA GLY A 52 0.39 0.52 -19.89
C GLY A 52 1.54 1.42 -19.46
N VAL A 53 2.08 2.17 -20.43
CA VAL A 53 3.07 3.22 -20.22
C VAL A 53 2.57 4.47 -20.93
N PHE A 54 2.53 5.59 -20.21
CA PHE A 54 1.95 6.84 -20.68
C PHE A 54 2.98 7.97 -20.56
N ASN A 55 2.91 8.98 -21.42
CA ASN A 55 3.78 10.15 -21.34
C ASN A 55 3.20 11.24 -20.41
N ASP A 56 1.91 11.13 -20.08
CA ASP A 56 1.15 12.12 -19.33
C ASP A 56 0.43 11.44 -18.17
N PHE A 57 0.38 12.13 -17.03
CA PHE A 57 -0.25 11.59 -15.83
C PHE A 57 -1.76 11.43 -15.98
N ASP A 58 -2.43 12.35 -16.68
CA ASP A 58 -3.88 12.30 -16.89
C ASP A 58 -4.29 11.04 -17.68
N SER A 59 -3.52 10.70 -18.72
CA SER A 59 -3.68 9.48 -19.50
C SER A 59 -3.54 8.23 -18.63
N ALA A 60 -2.54 8.21 -17.74
CA ALA A 60 -2.37 7.13 -16.77
C ALA A 60 -3.54 7.06 -15.77
N GLN A 61 -4.04 8.19 -15.28
CA GLN A 61 -5.18 8.25 -14.36
C GLN A 61 -6.47 7.72 -14.98
N VAL A 62 -6.72 7.97 -16.26
CA VAL A 62 -7.87 7.38 -16.97
C VAL A 62 -7.77 5.86 -16.97
N MET A 63 -6.58 5.30 -17.20
CA MET A 63 -6.36 3.85 -17.15
C MET A 63 -6.56 3.30 -15.74
N VAL A 64 -6.07 4.00 -14.71
CA VAL A 64 -6.28 3.61 -13.30
C VAL A 64 -7.77 3.53 -12.96
N LYS A 65 -8.55 4.56 -13.34
CA LYS A 65 -10.00 4.57 -13.12
C LYS A 65 -10.70 3.41 -13.83
N LYS A 66 -10.28 3.10 -15.07
CA LYS A 66 -10.81 1.97 -15.83
C LYS A 66 -10.53 0.65 -15.12
N LEU A 67 -9.29 0.44 -14.68
CA LEU A 67 -8.88 -0.78 -13.99
C LEU A 67 -9.59 -0.94 -12.64
N ASN A 68 -9.66 0.11 -11.83
CA ASN A 68 -10.38 0.10 -10.56
C ASN A 68 -11.90 -0.13 -10.71
N GLY A 69 -12.46 0.16 -11.89
CA GLY A 69 -13.88 -0.13 -12.17
C GLY A 69 -14.15 -1.58 -12.54
N ILE A 70 -13.10 -2.34 -12.89
CA ILE A 70 -13.20 -3.72 -13.39
C ILE A 70 -12.67 -4.72 -12.36
N PHE A 71 -11.59 -4.35 -11.68
CA PHE A 71 -10.80 -5.19 -10.79
C PHE A 71 -10.82 -4.66 -9.37
N LEU A 72 -10.69 -5.55 -8.39
CA LEU A 72 -10.58 -5.20 -6.96
C LEU A 72 -9.11 -5.06 -6.54
N GLU A 73 -8.20 -5.55 -7.37
CA GLU A 73 -6.77 -5.50 -7.17
C GLU A 73 -6.26 -4.05 -7.15
N PRO A 74 -5.29 -3.72 -6.28
CA PRO A 74 -4.76 -2.38 -6.20
C PRO A 74 -4.02 -1.99 -7.48
N VAL A 75 -4.28 -0.78 -7.96
CA VAL A 75 -3.58 -0.20 -9.13
C VAL A 75 -2.61 0.88 -8.65
N VAL A 76 -1.37 0.82 -9.15
CA VAL A 76 -0.31 1.77 -8.83
C VAL A 76 0.21 2.44 -10.10
N VAL A 77 0.57 3.72 -9.99
CA VAL A 77 1.25 4.48 -11.04
C VAL A 77 2.66 4.77 -10.58
N VAL A 78 3.63 4.33 -11.37
CA VAL A 78 5.05 4.59 -11.11
C VAL A 78 5.54 5.61 -12.12
N ASN A 79 6.09 6.71 -11.63
CA ASN A 79 6.76 7.70 -12.46
C ASN A 79 8.23 7.29 -12.63
N GLU A 80 8.69 7.26 -13.88
CA GLU A 80 10.08 7.03 -14.24
C GLU A 80 10.53 8.07 -15.26
N PHE A 81 11.84 8.27 -15.42
CA PHE A 81 12.38 9.12 -16.48
C PHE A 81 12.97 8.25 -17.58
N ARG A 82 12.54 8.48 -18.82
CA ARG A 82 13.14 7.89 -20.02
C ARG A 82 13.51 9.04 -20.96
N ASP A 83 14.78 9.09 -21.36
CA ASP A 83 15.31 10.14 -22.26
C ASP A 83 14.98 11.57 -21.79
N ASN A 84 15.17 11.81 -20.49
CA ASN A 84 14.90 13.09 -19.84
C ASN A 84 13.42 13.55 -19.89
N LYS A 85 12.49 12.63 -20.18
CA LYS A 85 11.04 12.86 -20.14
C LYS A 85 10.39 11.93 -19.10
N PRO A 86 9.41 12.43 -18.32
CA PRO A 86 8.67 11.58 -17.40
C PRO A 86 7.78 10.61 -18.18
N VAL A 87 7.72 9.37 -17.71
CA VAL A 87 6.82 8.32 -18.19
C VAL A 87 6.13 7.68 -17.00
N PHE A 88 4.84 7.43 -17.16
CA PHE A 88 3.97 6.91 -16.12
C PHE A 88 3.59 5.48 -16.46
N LYS A 89 4.09 4.52 -15.68
CA LYS A 89 3.77 3.10 -15.81
C LYS A 89 2.60 2.77 -14.90
N VAL A 90 1.55 2.20 -15.47
CA VAL A 90 0.40 1.72 -14.71
C VAL A 90 0.56 0.21 -14.47
N ARG A 91 0.51 -0.20 -13.21
CA ARG A 91 0.62 -1.60 -12.78
C ARG A 91 -0.58 -1.97 -11.91
N ILE A 92 -1.06 -3.19 -12.04
CA ILE A 92 -2.16 -3.74 -11.25
C ILE A 92 -1.73 -4.96 -10.45
N GLY A 93 -2.29 -5.09 -9.26
CA GLY A 93 -2.10 -6.21 -8.37
C GLY A 93 -0.82 -6.13 -7.54
N GLN A 94 -0.72 -7.11 -6.67
CA GLN A 94 0.41 -7.38 -5.80
C GLN A 94 0.36 -8.88 -5.52
N PHE A 95 1.18 -9.63 -6.25
CA PHE A 95 1.18 -11.09 -6.25
C PHE A 95 2.46 -11.63 -5.63
N SER A 96 2.36 -12.76 -4.95
CA SER A 96 3.50 -13.41 -4.30
C SER A 96 4.24 -14.34 -5.25
N SER A 97 3.60 -14.74 -6.35
CA SER A 97 4.20 -15.60 -7.37
C SER A 97 3.99 -15.05 -8.79
N TYR A 98 4.88 -15.45 -9.69
CA TYR A 98 4.77 -15.14 -11.11
C TYR A 98 3.48 -15.73 -11.72
N ASP A 99 3.13 -16.97 -11.36
CA ASP A 99 1.97 -17.68 -11.93
C ASP A 99 0.64 -17.01 -11.60
N GLU A 100 0.52 -16.42 -10.40
CA GLU A 100 -0.64 -15.60 -10.02
C GLU A 100 -0.76 -14.34 -10.90
N ALA A 101 0.36 -13.62 -11.07
CA ALA A 101 0.38 -12.43 -11.91
C ALA A 101 0.12 -12.77 -13.39
N GLU A 102 0.64 -13.89 -13.86
CA GLU A 102 0.44 -14.39 -15.23
C GLU A 102 -1.03 -14.77 -15.46
N SER A 103 -1.68 -15.36 -14.46
CA SER A 103 -3.12 -15.66 -14.50
C SER A 103 -3.94 -14.38 -14.71
N LEU A 104 -3.63 -13.30 -13.98
CA LEU A 104 -4.28 -12.00 -14.20
C LEU A 104 -3.97 -11.45 -15.60
N ARG A 105 -2.73 -11.57 -16.07
CA ARG A 105 -2.33 -11.13 -17.42
C ARG A 105 -3.15 -11.82 -18.51
N ILE A 106 -3.43 -13.12 -18.35
CA ILE A 106 -4.27 -13.90 -19.28
C ILE A 106 -5.71 -13.37 -19.24
N ILE A 107 -6.29 -13.17 -18.05
CA ILE A 107 -7.65 -12.62 -17.90
C ILE A 107 -7.77 -11.24 -18.56
N LEU A 108 -6.78 -10.36 -18.33
CA LEU A 108 -6.72 -9.03 -18.95
C LEU A 108 -6.74 -9.10 -20.48
N LYS A 109 -6.00 -10.05 -21.05
CA LYS A 109 -5.93 -10.24 -22.50
C LYS A 109 -7.24 -10.82 -23.06
N ASP A 110 -7.75 -11.88 -22.45
CA ASP A 110 -8.86 -12.66 -23.01
C ASP A 110 -10.21 -11.95 -22.85
N GLN A 111 -10.44 -11.31 -21.70
CA GLN A 111 -11.73 -10.68 -21.40
C GLN A 111 -11.77 -9.20 -21.77
N TYR A 112 -10.65 -8.49 -21.66
CA TYR A 112 -10.60 -7.03 -21.78
C TYR A 112 -9.75 -6.54 -22.95
N GLN A 113 -9.13 -7.46 -23.71
CA GLN A 113 -8.22 -7.16 -24.82
C GLN A 113 -7.09 -6.20 -24.40
N MET A 114 -6.68 -6.27 -23.12
CA MET A 114 -5.60 -5.47 -22.56
C MET A 114 -4.32 -6.28 -22.53
N ASN A 115 -3.26 -5.76 -23.14
CA ASN A 115 -1.94 -6.35 -23.03
C ASN A 115 -1.32 -5.99 -21.68
N GLY A 116 -0.66 -6.97 -21.06
CA GLY A 116 0.05 -6.80 -19.80
C GLY A 116 1.43 -7.45 -19.83
N ILE A 117 2.34 -6.97 -18.99
CA ILE A 117 3.67 -7.55 -18.77
C ILE A 117 3.85 -7.78 -17.28
N VAL A 118 4.14 -9.01 -16.86
CA VAL A 118 4.46 -9.33 -15.47
C VAL A 118 5.86 -8.79 -15.15
N GLN A 119 5.98 -8.07 -14.02
CA GLN A 119 7.21 -7.46 -13.52
C GLN A 119 7.36 -7.75 -12.03
#